data_AF-A0A1K1SY06-F1
#
_entry.id   AF-A0A1K1SY06-F1
#
_cell.length_a   1.000
_cell.length_b   1.000
_cell.length_c   1.000
_cell.angle_alpha   90.00
_cell.angle_beta   90.00
_cell.angle_gamma   90.00
#
_symmetry.space_group_name_H-M   'P 1'
#
loop_
_entity.id
_entity.type
_entity.pdbx_description
1 polymer ?
#
loop_
_entity_poly.entity_id
_entity_poly.type
_entity_poly.pdbx_seq_one_letter_code
_entity_poly.pdbx_strand_id
1 'polypeptide(L)'
;MSRQNIFSNVKGDLSSGLVVFLIAVPLCLGIALASGAPLFSGMIAGIIGGLVVGSLSGAQLSVSGPAAGLTAVVLSAITKFGVFDVFLMAVVIGGVFQLGFGLLKAGTVANYFPSNVIKGMLTAIGIIIIMKQLPHAFGYDADSEGDFTFIQVDGHNSISALLSTINHIHLGATIVCVISVLIILYWNKIPKVGVIPAPLVAVITL
;
A
#
# COMPACT_ATOMS: atom_id res chain seq x y z
N MET A 1 -27.01 0.59 10.20
CA MET A 1 -26.68 2.03 10.13
C MET A 1 -26.48 2.53 11.57
N SER A 2 -25.33 2.20 12.17
CA SER A 2 -25.00 2.66 13.52
C SER A 2 -24.52 4.10 13.40
N ARG A 3 -25.30 5.07 13.89
CA ARG A 3 -24.85 6.45 14.05
C ARG A 3 -23.82 6.49 15.18
N GLN A 4 -22.60 6.05 14.89
CA GLN A 4 -21.49 6.38 15.77
C GLN A 4 -21.16 7.86 15.55
N ASN A 5 -21.12 8.61 16.64
CA ASN A 5 -20.72 10.02 16.61
C ASN A 5 -19.33 10.12 15.97
N ILE A 6 -19.17 10.96 14.95
CA ILE A 6 -17.90 11.17 14.21
C ILE A 6 -16.76 11.56 15.17
N PHE A 7 -17.10 12.12 16.33
CA PHE A 7 -16.16 12.56 17.36
C PHE A 7 -15.99 11.56 18.53
N SER A 8 -16.50 10.33 18.44
CA SER A 8 -16.40 9.39 19.57
C SER A 8 -14.97 8.86 19.78
N ASN A 9 -14.14 8.80 18.73
CA ASN A 9 -12.81 8.20 18.76
C ASN A 9 -11.68 9.12 18.28
N VAL A 10 -11.83 10.45 18.39
CA VAL A 10 -10.89 11.45 17.85
C VAL A 10 -9.43 11.17 18.23
N LYS A 11 -9.16 10.76 19.48
CA LYS A 11 -7.78 10.47 19.93
C LYS A 11 -7.17 9.28 19.19
N GLY A 12 -7.93 8.22 18.97
CA GLY A 12 -7.48 7.03 18.24
C GLY A 12 -7.39 7.30 16.75
N ASP A 13 -8.39 7.97 16.18
CA ASP A 13 -8.49 8.28 14.75
C ASP A 13 -7.38 9.25 14.30
N LEU A 14 -7.02 10.23 15.14
CA LEU A 14 -5.93 11.16 14.84
C LEU A 14 -4.56 10.46 14.86
N SER A 15 -4.30 9.63 15.87
CA SER A 15 -3.01 8.94 15.98
C SER A 15 -2.83 7.87 14.89
N SER A 16 -3.88 7.10 14.60
CA SER A 16 -3.85 6.10 13.53
C SER A 16 -3.83 6.75 12.14
N GLY A 17 -4.59 7.83 11.94
CA GLY A 17 -4.59 8.61 10.70
C GLY A 17 -3.22 9.20 10.37
N LEU A 18 -2.49 9.70 11.38
CA LEU A 18 -1.12 10.19 11.19
C LEU A 18 -0.18 9.07 10.74
N VAL A 19 -0.26 7.88 11.33
CA VAL A 19 0.55 6.72 10.93
C VAL A 19 0.23 6.30 9.50
N VAL A 20 -1.05 6.20 9.17
CA VAL A 20 -1.50 5.85 7.82
C VAL A 20 -1.03 6.90 6.81
N PHE A 21 -1.09 8.20 7.15
CA PHE A 21 -0.59 9.27 6.29
C PHE A 21 0.92 9.12 6.00
N LEU A 22 1.74 8.91 7.03
CA LEU A 22 3.19 8.75 6.88
C LEU A 22 3.55 7.55 6.00
N ILE A 23 2.77 6.46 6.06
CA ILE A 23 2.97 5.28 5.21
C ILE A 23 2.39 5.48 3.80
N ALA A 24 1.27 6.19 3.68
CA ALA A 24 0.54 6.35 2.42
C ALA A 24 1.27 7.28 1.44
N VAL A 25 1.94 8.33 1.92
CA VAL A 25 2.68 9.28 1.06
C VAL A 25 3.76 8.58 0.21
N PRO A 26 4.73 7.85 0.78
CA PRO A 26 5.74 7.15 -0.02
C PRO A 26 5.11 6.06 -0.90
N LEU A 27 4.11 5.34 -0.39
CA LEU A 27 3.41 4.31 -1.17
C LEU A 27 2.71 4.89 -2.42
N CYS A 28 2.06 6.05 -2.30
CA CYS A 28 1.40 6.71 -3.44
C CYS A 28 2.40 7.14 -4.52
N LEU A 29 3.56 7.65 -4.10
CA LEU A 29 4.64 8.05 -4.99
C LEU A 29 5.27 6.82 -5.67
N GLY A 30 5.55 5.77 -4.90
CA GLY A 30 6.10 4.51 -5.38
C GLY A 30 5.23 3.81 -6.40
N ILE A 31 3.93 3.68 -6.12
CA ILE A 31 2.97 3.08 -7.06
C ILE A 31 2.83 3.91 -8.33
N ALA A 32 2.85 5.24 -8.25
CA ALA A 32 2.82 6.09 -9.44
C ALA A 32 4.07 5.92 -10.31
N LEU A 33 5.24 5.88 -9.69
CA LEU A 33 6.52 5.64 -10.36
C LEU A 33 6.50 4.27 -11.07
N ALA A 34 6.11 3.21 -10.36
CA ALA A 34 6.02 1.86 -10.91
C ALA A 34 4.95 1.73 -12.01
N SER A 35 3.92 2.58 -11.98
CA SER A 35 2.88 2.62 -13.01
C SER A 35 3.29 3.42 -14.26
N GLY A 36 4.47 4.06 -14.26
CA GLY A 36 4.89 4.98 -15.33
C GLY A 36 4.06 6.26 -15.41
N ALA A 37 3.33 6.60 -14.34
CA ALA A 37 2.49 7.78 -14.25
C ALA A 37 3.25 8.95 -13.59
N PRO A 38 2.85 10.21 -13.83
CA PRO A 38 3.42 11.35 -13.11
C PRO A 38 3.25 11.16 -11.59
N LEU A 39 4.30 11.38 -10.80
CA LEU A 39 4.29 11.16 -9.34
C LEU A 39 3.14 11.91 -8.63
N PHE A 40 2.87 13.15 -9.06
CA PHE A 40 1.76 13.95 -8.53
C PHE A 40 0.39 13.29 -8.72
N SER A 41 0.19 12.51 -9.80
CA SER A 41 -1.08 11.84 -10.06
C SER A 41 -1.42 10.78 -9.00
N GLY A 42 -0.40 10.05 -8.50
CA GLY A 42 -0.57 9.08 -7.42
C GLY A 42 -0.96 9.74 -6.11
N MET A 43 -0.30 10.86 -5.75
CA MET A 43 -0.68 11.62 -4.56
C MET A 43 -2.10 12.20 -4.66
N ILE A 44 -2.46 12.78 -5.80
CA ILE A 44 -3.81 13.32 -6.02
C ILE A 44 -4.85 12.21 -5.92
N ALA A 45 -4.60 11.04 -6.53
CA ALA A 45 -5.47 9.89 -6.43
C ALA A 45 -5.64 9.40 -4.99
N GLY A 46 -4.56 9.38 -4.19
CA GLY A 46 -4.60 9.06 -2.77
C GLY A 46 -5.44 10.06 -1.95
N ILE A 47 -5.23 11.36 -2.15
CA ILE A 47 -5.96 12.42 -1.44
C ILE A 47 -7.46 12.37 -1.77
N ILE A 48 -7.79 12.35 -3.07
CA ILE A 48 -9.19 12.35 -3.52
C ILE A 48 -9.88 11.03 -3.14
N GLY A 49 -9.20 9.90 -3.32
CA GLY A 49 -9.71 8.59 -2.91
C GLY A 49 -10.02 8.53 -1.42
N GLY A 50 -9.09 8.96 -0.58
CA GLY A 50 -9.28 9.01 0.88
C GLY A 50 -10.44 9.90 1.31
N LEU A 51 -10.57 11.10 0.72
CA LEU A 51 -11.64 12.05 1.08
C LEU A 51 -13.02 11.61 0.57
N VAL A 52 -13.12 11.24 -0.71
CA VAL A 52 -14.41 10.91 -1.35
C VAL A 52 -14.89 9.54 -0.92
N VAL A 53 -14.04 8.51 -0.98
CA VAL A 53 -14.44 7.15 -0.58
C VAL A 53 -14.60 7.09 0.94
N GLY A 54 -13.71 7.70 1.71
CA GLY A 54 -13.81 7.71 3.18
C GLY A 54 -15.11 8.35 3.69
N SER A 55 -15.60 9.40 3.04
CA SER A 55 -16.86 10.06 3.42
C SER A 55 -18.13 9.33 2.94
N LEU A 56 -18.07 8.61 1.81
CA LEU A 56 -19.25 7.99 1.18
C LEU A 56 -19.39 6.47 1.41
N SER A 57 -18.30 5.76 1.74
CA SER A 57 -18.23 4.29 1.79
C SER A 57 -19.03 3.65 2.94
N GLY A 58 -19.10 4.31 4.10
CA GLY A 58 -19.66 3.74 5.32
C GLY A 58 -18.79 2.66 5.99
N ALA A 59 -17.62 2.33 5.43
CA ALA A 59 -16.63 1.44 6.04
C ALA A 59 -15.69 2.22 6.99
N GLN A 60 -15.77 1.92 8.28
CA GLN A 60 -15.12 2.70 9.35
C GLN A 60 -13.58 2.64 9.37
N LEU A 61 -12.99 1.55 8.87
CA LEU A 61 -11.53 1.31 8.91
C LEU A 61 -10.92 1.21 7.51
N SER A 62 -11.67 1.57 6.47
CA SER A 62 -11.20 1.47 5.08
C SER A 62 -10.44 2.72 4.68
N VAL A 63 -9.27 2.53 4.08
CA VAL A 63 -8.45 3.59 3.48
C VAL A 63 -8.43 3.35 1.97
N SER A 64 -8.57 4.41 1.19
CA SER A 64 -8.59 4.34 -0.27
C SER A 64 -7.43 5.13 -0.88
N GLY A 65 -6.81 4.58 -1.92
CA GLY A 65 -5.70 5.17 -2.65
C GLY A 65 -5.24 4.26 -3.80
N PRO A 66 -4.12 4.61 -4.47
CA PRO A 66 -3.54 3.79 -5.53
C PRO A 66 -3.29 2.35 -5.07
N ALA A 67 -3.76 1.37 -5.84
CA ALA A 67 -3.64 -0.04 -5.47
C ALA A 67 -2.45 -0.69 -6.19
N ALA A 68 -1.55 -1.31 -5.43
CA ALA A 68 -0.37 -2.01 -5.95
C ALA A 68 -0.71 -3.04 -7.03
N GLY A 69 -1.83 -3.76 -6.90
CA GLY A 69 -2.28 -4.77 -7.87
C GLY A 69 -2.73 -4.22 -9.22
N LEU A 70 -2.98 -2.92 -9.34
CA LEU A 70 -3.37 -2.28 -10.61
C LEU A 70 -2.19 -1.62 -11.33
N THR A 71 -1.02 -1.52 -10.70
CA THR A 71 0.19 -0.87 -11.24
C THR A 71 0.55 -1.37 -12.64
N ALA A 72 0.61 -2.70 -12.83
CA ALA A 72 0.94 -3.29 -14.13
C ALA A 72 -0.11 -3.02 -15.20
N VAL A 73 -1.39 -2.95 -14.82
CA VAL A 73 -2.50 -2.62 -15.73
C VAL A 73 -2.41 -1.15 -16.15
N VAL A 74 -2.11 -0.26 -15.21
CA VAL A 74 -1.93 1.17 -15.49
C VAL A 74 -0.72 1.38 -16.40
N LEU A 75 0.42 0.75 -16.10
CA LEU A 75 1.62 0.83 -16.95
C LEU A 75 1.33 0.31 -18.36
N SER A 76 0.66 -0.84 -18.49
CA SER A 76 0.25 -1.41 -19.77
C SER A 76 -0.70 -0.47 -20.53
N ALA A 77 -1.65 0.16 -19.84
CA ALA A 77 -2.59 1.09 -20.45
C ALA A 77 -1.90 2.38 -20.93
N ILE A 78 -1.07 3.00 -20.09
CA ILE A 78 -0.32 4.22 -20.44
C ILE A 78 0.61 3.95 -21.63
N THR A 79 1.35 2.85 -21.60
CA THR A 79 2.26 2.48 -22.71
C THR A 79 1.49 2.18 -24.00
N LYS A 80 0.34 1.50 -23.90
CA LYS A 80 -0.51 1.19 -25.08
C LYS A 80 -1.13 2.44 -25.70
N PHE A 81 -1.59 3.40 -24.89
CA PHE A 81 -2.19 4.62 -25.40
C PHE A 81 -1.15 5.68 -25.78
N GLY A 82 0.07 5.59 -25.25
CA GLY A 82 1.17 6.54 -25.50
C GLY A 82 0.96 7.94 -24.92
N VAL A 83 -0.24 8.23 -24.40
CA VAL A 83 -0.64 9.54 -23.87
C VAL A 83 -1.37 9.35 -22.55
N PHE A 84 -0.87 10.01 -21.51
CA PHE A 84 -1.43 9.91 -20.14
C PHE A 84 -2.88 10.43 -20.07
N ASP A 85 -3.22 11.47 -20.82
CA ASP A 85 -4.57 12.05 -20.81
C ASP A 85 -5.63 11.07 -21.34
N VAL A 86 -5.27 10.22 -22.30
CA VAL A 86 -6.17 9.17 -22.82
C VAL A 86 -6.41 8.10 -21.75
N PHE A 87 -5.38 7.77 -20.96
CA PHE A 87 -5.53 6.91 -19.79
C PHE A 87 -6.46 7.54 -18.74
N LEU A 88 -6.30 8.83 -18.43
CA LEU A 88 -7.20 9.53 -17.50
C LEU A 88 -8.66 9.48 -17.96
N MET A 89 -8.91 9.67 -19.26
CA MET A 89 -10.26 9.52 -19.83
C MET A 89 -10.81 8.10 -19.65
N ALA A 90 -9.98 7.08 -19.88
CA ALA A 90 -10.38 5.69 -19.64
C ALA A 90 -10.70 5.42 -18.15
N VAL A 91 -9.96 6.04 -17.22
CA VAL A 91 -10.24 5.95 -15.77
C VAL A 91 -11.59 6.60 -15.43
N VAL A 92 -11.90 7.77 -16.01
CA VAL A 92 -13.20 8.43 -15.83
C VAL A 92 -14.34 7.54 -16.32
N ILE A 93 -14.20 6.96 -17.52
CA ILE A 93 -15.18 6.02 -18.07
C ILE A 93 -15.31 4.78 -17.17
N GLY A 94 -14.20 4.25 -16.68
CA GLY A 94 -14.19 3.15 -15.71
C GLY A 94 -14.93 3.49 -14.41
N GLY A 95 -14.77 4.72 -13.91
CA GLY A 95 -15.52 5.25 -12.76
C GLY A 95 -17.02 5.32 -13.02
N VAL A 96 -17.44 5.75 -14.21
CA VAL A 96 -18.86 5.72 -14.61
C VAL A 96 -19.42 4.30 -14.62
N PHE A 97 -18.67 3.33 -15.15
CA PHE A 97 -19.06 1.91 -15.07
C PHE A 97 -19.13 1.41 -13.63
N GLN A 98 -18.17 1.77 -12.78
CA GLN A 98 -18.19 1.41 -11.35
C GLN A 98 -19.41 1.99 -10.63
N LEU A 99 -19.80 3.24 -10.91
CA LEU A 99 -21.04 3.83 -10.38
C LEU A 99 -22.27 3.07 -10.87
N GLY A 100 -22.32 2.72 -12.16
CA GLY A 100 -23.39 1.89 -12.72
C GLY A 100 -23.50 0.52 -12.03
N PHE A 101 -22.38 -0.17 -11.82
CA PHE A 101 -22.34 -1.42 -11.07
C PHE A 101 -22.74 -1.26 -9.60
N GLY A 102 -22.40 -0.13 -8.98
CA GLY A 102 -22.84 0.22 -7.63
C GLY A 102 -24.37 0.36 -7.54
N LEU A 103 -25.00 1.06 -8.49
CA LEU A 103 -26.46 1.22 -8.56
C LEU A 103 -27.18 -0.10 -8.80
N LEU A 104 -26.61 -0.96 -9.65
CA LEU A 104 -27.12 -2.31 -9.92
C LEU A 104 -26.86 -3.29 -8.77
N LYS A 105 -26.16 -2.86 -7.71
CA LYS A 105 -25.70 -3.71 -6.59
C LYS A 105 -24.89 -4.92 -7.06
N ALA A 106 -24.17 -4.78 -8.17
CA ALA A 106 -23.31 -5.84 -8.71
C ALA A 106 -22.13 -6.19 -7.77
N GLY A 107 -21.87 -5.37 -6.74
CA GLY A 107 -20.92 -5.69 -5.66
C GLY A 107 -21.23 -6.99 -4.92
N THR A 108 -22.46 -7.51 -4.95
CA THR A 108 -22.80 -8.81 -4.37
C THR A 108 -22.01 -9.97 -5.01
N VAL A 109 -21.50 -9.80 -6.25
CA VAL A 109 -20.63 -10.78 -6.90
C VAL A 109 -19.37 -11.09 -6.07
N ALA A 110 -18.86 -10.11 -5.32
CA ALA A 110 -17.70 -10.31 -4.44
C ALA A 110 -17.94 -11.40 -3.37
N ASN A 111 -19.19 -11.61 -2.95
CA ASN A 111 -19.55 -12.63 -1.96
C ASN A 111 -19.48 -14.07 -2.51
N TYR A 112 -19.40 -14.24 -3.84
CA TYR A 112 -19.30 -15.55 -4.48
C TYR A 112 -17.84 -16.03 -4.63
N PHE A 113 -16.86 -15.18 -4.32
CA PHE A 113 -15.46 -15.60 -4.32
C PHE A 113 -15.21 -16.60 -3.18
N PRO A 114 -14.74 -17.83 -3.48
CA PRO A 114 -14.44 -18.80 -2.45
C PRO A 114 -13.39 -18.26 -1.48
N SER A 115 -13.58 -18.49 -0.18
CA SER A 115 -12.64 -18.04 0.85
C SER A 115 -11.22 -18.60 0.65
N ASN A 116 -11.09 -19.76 0.01
CA ASN A 116 -9.80 -20.35 -0.37
C ASN A 116 -9.04 -19.48 -1.38
N VAL A 117 -9.74 -18.84 -2.33
CA VAL A 117 -9.12 -17.95 -3.32
C VAL A 117 -8.62 -16.67 -2.65
N ILE A 118 -9.44 -16.09 -1.77
CA ILE A 118 -9.06 -14.88 -1.02
C ILE A 118 -7.85 -15.16 -0.13
N LYS A 119 -7.84 -16.29 0.59
CA LYS A 119 -6.68 -16.71 1.40
C LYS A 119 -5.44 -16.90 0.54
N GLY A 120 -5.54 -17.60 -0.60
CA GLY A 120 -4.42 -17.79 -1.51
C GLY A 120 -3.85 -16.47 -2.02
N MET A 121 -4.72 -15.51 -2.39
CA MET A 121 -4.32 -14.16 -2.81
C MET A 121 -3.60 -13.40 -1.69
N LEU A 122 -4.14 -13.40 -0.47
CA LEU A 122 -3.51 -12.74 0.68
C LEU A 122 -2.17 -13.38 1.06
N THR A 123 -2.06 -14.71 1.00
CA THR A 123 -0.80 -15.43 1.22
C THR A 123 0.24 -15.07 0.17
N ALA A 124 -0.14 -15.02 -1.12
CA ALA A 124 0.75 -14.61 -2.19
C ALA A 124 1.23 -13.17 -2.01
N ILE A 125 0.34 -12.23 -1.70
CA ILE A 125 0.70 -10.83 -1.41
C ILE A 125 1.66 -10.76 -0.22
N GLY A 126 1.39 -11.51 0.86
CA GLY A 126 2.28 -11.56 2.03
C GLY A 126 3.68 -12.07 1.70
N ILE A 127 3.78 -13.13 0.89
CA ILE A 127 5.07 -13.67 0.44
C ILE A 127 5.82 -12.65 -0.42
N ILE A 128 5.13 -12.00 -1.37
CA ILE A 128 5.74 -10.97 -2.24
C ILE A 128 6.27 -9.81 -1.41
N ILE A 129 5.50 -9.33 -0.42
CA ILE A 129 5.96 -8.26 0.49
C ILE A 129 7.21 -8.70 1.25
N ILE A 130 7.22 -9.89 1.86
CA ILE A 130 8.40 -10.39 2.60
C ILE A 130 9.61 -10.46 1.67
N MET A 131 9.45 -11.01 0.47
CA MET A 131 10.53 -11.13 -0.50
C MET A 131 11.09 -9.77 -0.94
N LYS A 132 10.22 -8.76 -1.12
CA LYS A 132 10.64 -7.41 -1.54
C LYS A 132 11.21 -6.57 -0.41
N GLN A 133 10.79 -6.80 0.85
CA GLN A 133 11.27 -6.03 2.00
C GLN A 133 12.57 -6.60 2.60
N LEU A 134 12.91 -7.87 2.33
CA LEU A 134 14.14 -8.48 2.86
C LEU A 134 15.42 -7.80 2.34
N PRO A 135 15.57 -7.51 1.03
CA PRO A 135 16.75 -6.80 0.52
C PRO A 135 16.95 -5.43 1.19
N HIS A 136 15.90 -4.63 1.29
CA HIS A 136 15.90 -3.33 1.97
C HIS A 136 16.28 -3.45 3.45
N ALA A 137 15.82 -4.50 4.14
CA ALA A 137 16.16 -4.78 5.53
C ALA A 137 17.67 -5.00 5.78
N PHE A 138 18.40 -5.52 4.79
CA PHE A 138 19.84 -5.73 4.85
C PHE A 138 20.63 -4.60 4.16
N GLY A 139 19.95 -3.55 3.68
CA GLY A 139 20.55 -2.36 3.08
C GLY A 139 20.89 -2.50 1.60
N TYR A 140 20.30 -3.47 0.90
CA TYR A 140 20.40 -3.59 -0.55
C TYR A 140 19.23 -2.83 -1.20
N ASP A 141 19.50 -1.63 -1.70
CA ASP A 141 18.50 -0.72 -2.25
C ASP A 141 18.60 -0.66 -3.79
N ALA A 142 18.15 -1.72 -4.45
CA ALA A 142 18.10 -1.79 -5.92
C ALA A 142 16.73 -1.36 -6.48
N ASP A 143 15.65 -1.55 -5.71
CA ASP A 143 14.28 -1.32 -6.19
C ASP A 143 13.65 -0.11 -5.49
N SER A 144 12.95 0.72 -6.27
CA SER A 144 12.12 1.80 -5.72
C SER A 144 11.01 1.25 -4.81
N GLU A 145 10.71 1.96 -3.72
CA GLU A 145 9.59 1.60 -2.83
C GLU A 145 8.28 1.45 -3.63
N GLY A 146 7.55 0.35 -3.38
CA GLY A 146 6.29 0.06 -4.06
C GLY A 146 6.40 -0.73 -5.36
N ASP A 147 7.61 -1.12 -5.81
CA ASP A 147 7.76 -2.10 -6.87
C ASP A 147 7.50 -3.53 -6.37
N PHE A 148 6.36 -4.10 -6.77
CA PHE A 148 5.97 -5.48 -6.46
C PHE A 148 6.14 -6.42 -7.66
N THR A 149 6.80 -5.99 -8.74
CA THR A 149 7.01 -6.83 -9.93
C THR A 149 8.09 -7.89 -9.68
N PHE A 150 7.88 -9.10 -10.23
CA PHE A 150 8.82 -10.22 -10.05
C PHE A 150 10.04 -10.12 -10.98
N ILE A 151 9.84 -9.58 -12.18
CA ILE A 151 10.87 -9.32 -13.17
C ILE A 151 11.14 -7.82 -13.11
N GLN A 152 12.34 -7.45 -12.66
CA GLN A 152 12.74 -6.06 -12.49
C GLN A 152 13.29 -5.48 -13.80
N VAL A 153 13.27 -4.15 -13.89
CA VAL A 153 13.77 -3.41 -15.06
C VAL A 153 15.28 -3.60 -15.25
N ASP A 154 16.01 -3.88 -14.18
CA ASP A 154 17.45 -4.11 -14.18
C ASP A 154 17.87 -5.51 -14.67
N GLY A 155 16.93 -6.32 -15.13
CA GLY A 155 17.18 -7.70 -15.61
C GLY A 155 17.35 -8.73 -14.49
N HIS A 156 17.31 -8.28 -13.24
CA HIS A 156 17.25 -9.11 -12.05
C HIS A 156 15.80 -9.55 -11.77
N ASN A 157 15.66 -10.61 -10.98
CA ASN A 157 14.39 -11.02 -10.40
C ASN A 157 14.44 -10.95 -8.87
N SER A 158 13.29 -10.96 -8.21
CA SER A 158 13.18 -10.87 -6.74
C SER A 158 14.01 -11.94 -6.00
N ILE A 159 14.26 -13.10 -6.62
CA ILE A 159 15.10 -14.17 -6.05
C ILE A 159 16.58 -13.82 -6.16
N SER A 160 17.02 -13.26 -7.29
CA SER A 160 18.40 -12.83 -7.50
C SER A 160 18.75 -11.63 -6.62
N ALA A 161 17.80 -10.73 -6.37
CA ALA A 161 17.94 -9.64 -5.39
C ALA A 161 18.13 -10.18 -3.97
N LEU A 162 17.39 -11.22 -3.59
CA LEU A 162 17.59 -11.89 -2.30
C LEU A 162 18.97 -12.56 -2.20
N LEU A 163 19.44 -13.17 -3.29
CA LEU A 163 20.76 -13.81 -3.32
C LEU A 163 21.90 -12.77 -3.29
N SER A 164 21.75 -11.64 -3.98
CA SER A 164 22.74 -10.56 -3.98
C SER A 164 22.82 -9.84 -2.64
N THR A 165 21.70 -9.81 -1.90
CA THR A 165 21.63 -9.26 -0.53
C THR A 165 22.61 -9.95 0.42
N ILE A 166 22.82 -11.28 0.29
CA ILE A 166 23.76 -12.03 1.13
C ILE A 166 25.20 -11.49 0.98
N ASN A 167 25.55 -10.98 -0.19
CA ASN A 167 26.88 -10.45 -0.48
C ASN A 167 27.03 -8.95 -0.17
N HIS A 168 25.93 -8.23 0.05
CA HIS A 168 25.90 -6.77 0.25
C HIS A 168 25.19 -6.40 1.56
N ILE A 169 25.50 -7.13 2.65
CA ILE A 169 24.89 -6.85 3.96
C ILE A 169 25.50 -5.56 4.53
N HIS A 170 24.67 -4.53 4.66
CA HIS A 170 25.00 -3.35 5.44
C HIS A 170 24.59 -3.55 6.90
N LEU A 171 25.59 -3.53 7.76
CA LEU A 171 25.44 -3.78 9.20
C LEU A 171 24.55 -2.72 9.88
N GLY A 172 24.60 -1.46 9.43
CA GLY A 172 23.74 -0.38 9.91
C GLY A 172 22.26 -0.61 9.62
N ALA A 173 21.90 -0.88 8.36
CA ALA A 173 20.52 -1.15 7.96
C ALA A 173 19.94 -2.37 8.69
N THR A 174 20.75 -3.42 8.84
CA THR A 174 20.35 -4.64 9.56
C THR A 174 20.03 -4.35 11.04
N ILE A 175 20.86 -3.56 11.72
CA ILE A 175 20.62 -3.16 13.11
C ILE A 175 19.31 -2.35 13.23
N VAL A 176 19.11 -1.37 12.34
CA VAL A 176 17.89 -0.56 12.31
C VAL A 176 16.65 -1.44 12.10
N CYS A 177 16.71 -2.40 11.17
CA CYS A 177 15.63 -3.35 10.94
C CYS A 177 15.33 -4.20 12.18
N VAL A 178 16.35 -4.80 12.79
CA VAL A 178 16.17 -5.65 13.99
C VAL A 178 15.58 -4.83 15.14
N ILE A 179 16.09 -3.62 15.40
CA ILE A 179 15.56 -2.74 16.45
C ILE A 179 14.10 -2.36 16.14
N SER A 180 13.79 -1.99 14.90
CA SER A 180 12.43 -1.67 14.46
C SER A 180 11.45 -2.82 14.67
N VAL A 181 11.83 -4.04 14.27
CA VAL A 181 11.01 -5.25 14.47
C VAL A 181 10.82 -5.55 15.96
N LEU A 182 11.86 -5.41 16.78
CA LEU A 182 11.75 -5.57 18.23
C LEU A 182 10.80 -4.55 18.86
N ILE A 183 10.87 -3.28 18.44
CA ILE A 183 9.93 -2.25 18.88
C ILE A 183 8.51 -2.68 18.51
N ILE A 184 8.23 -3.03 17.25
CA ILE A 184 6.87 -3.41 16.82
C ILE A 184 6.33 -4.63 17.59
N LEU A 185 7.16 -5.66 17.85
CA LEU A 185 6.73 -6.90 18.53
C LEU A 185 6.54 -6.74 20.04
N TYR A 186 7.36 -5.92 20.70
CA TYR A 186 7.38 -5.82 22.17
C TYR A 186 6.69 -4.56 22.70
N TRP A 187 6.52 -3.50 21.89
CA TRP A 187 5.91 -2.25 22.34
C TRP A 187 4.47 -2.42 22.85
N ASN A 188 3.67 -3.22 22.14
CA ASN A 188 2.29 -3.50 22.54
C ASN A 188 2.18 -4.42 23.78
N LYS A 189 3.28 -5.02 24.24
CA LYS A 189 3.32 -5.85 25.45
C LYS A 189 3.60 -5.05 26.73
N ILE A 190 4.06 -3.81 26.61
CA ILE A 190 4.39 -2.98 27.77
C ILE A 190 3.11 -2.25 28.24
N PRO A 191 2.67 -2.45 29.50
CA PRO A 191 1.48 -1.80 30.01
C PRO A 191 1.67 -0.27 30.06
N LYS A 192 0.62 0.48 29.67
CA LYS A 192 0.51 1.96 29.63
C LYS A 192 1.11 2.70 28.43
N VAL A 193 1.94 2.07 27.59
CA VAL A 193 2.51 2.71 26.36
C VAL A 193 1.80 2.34 25.06
N GLY A 194 0.90 1.35 25.07
CA GLY A 194 0.08 0.96 23.91
C GLY A 194 -0.94 2.01 23.44
N VAL A 195 -0.95 3.20 24.04
CA VAL A 195 -1.72 4.37 23.58
C VAL A 195 -1.08 4.97 22.31
N ILE A 196 0.23 4.80 22.14
CA ILE A 196 0.96 5.26 20.97
C ILE A 196 1.19 4.06 20.04
N PRO A 197 0.81 4.13 18.76
CA PRO A 197 1.03 3.06 17.81
C PRO A 197 2.53 2.71 17.70
N ALA A 198 2.86 1.43 17.81
CA ALA A 198 4.24 0.94 17.69
C ALA A 198 4.96 1.38 16.39
N PRO A 199 4.31 1.45 15.22
CA PRO A 199 4.96 1.96 14.00
C PRO A 199 5.40 3.42 14.11
N LEU A 200 4.64 4.26 14.82
CA LEU A 200 5.01 5.68 15.00
C LEU A 200 6.29 5.82 15.83
N VAL A 201 6.43 4.97 16.85
CA VAL A 201 7.61 4.98 17.72
C VAL A 201 8.83 4.55 16.93
N ALA A 202 8.73 3.45 16.17
CA ALA A 202 9.83 2.98 15.34
C ALA A 202 10.36 4.08 14.39
N VAL A 203 9.47 4.83 13.75
CA VAL A 203 9.84 5.91 12.81
C VAL A 203 10.48 7.12 13.51
N ILE A 204 10.10 7.43 14.76
CA ILE A 204 10.66 8.59 15.47
C ILE A 204 12.02 8.25 16.12
N THR A 205 12.21 7.00 16.53
CA THR A 205 13.41 6.58 17.27
C THR A 205 14.60 6.22 16.40
N LEU A 206 14.37 5.96 15.12
CA LEU A 206 15.37 5.48 14.14
C LEU A 206 15.53 6.53 13.04
#